data_AF-A0A9Y1Z740-F1
#
_entry.id   AF-A0A9Y1Z740-F1
#
_cell.length_a   1.000
_cell.length_b   1.000
_cell.length_c   1.000
_cell.angle_alpha   90.00
_cell.angle_beta   90.00
_cell.angle_gamma   90.00
#
_symmetry.space_group_name_H-M   'P 1'
#
loop_
_entity.id
_entity.type
_entity.pdbx_description
1 polymer ?
#
loop_
_entity_poly.entity_id
_entity_poly.type
_entity_poly.pdbx_seq_one_letter_code
_entity_poly.pdbx_strand_id
1 'polypeptide(L)'
;MGTIDLPTDVYEALNVPEGEREDVVRRELAVALYREGILSVGKARELSGLSRREFHRLLGDREVDRHYTAAELDEDLEYARR
;
A
#
# COMPACT_ATOMS: atom_id res chain seq x y z
N MET A 1 -15.34 5.09 -8.40
CA MET A 1 -14.80 4.57 -7.13
C MET A 1 -15.11 3.08 -7.12
N GLY A 2 -14.09 2.21 -6.99
CA GLY A 2 -14.31 0.77 -6.86
C GLY A 2 -14.44 0.39 -5.38
N THR A 3 -15.18 -0.67 -5.07
CA THR A 3 -15.29 -1.25 -3.73
C THR A 3 -14.71 -2.66 -3.73
N ILE A 4 -14.15 -3.07 -2.58
CA ILE A 4 -13.72 -4.45 -2.33
C ILE A 4 -14.61 -4.97 -1.22
N ASP A 5 -15.45 -5.94 -1.53
CA ASP A 5 -16.36 -6.54 -0.56
C ASP A 5 -15.66 -7.67 0.19
N LEU A 6 -15.75 -7.62 1.52
CA LEU A 6 -15.31 -8.70 2.39
C LEU A 6 -16.55 -9.38 2.98
N PRO A 7 -16.58 -10.72 3.08
CA PRO A 7 -17.59 -11.41 3.86
C PRO A 7 -17.64 -10.87 5.31
N THR A 8 -18.84 -10.70 5.84
CA THR A 8 -19.05 -10.09 7.17
C THR A 8 -18.32 -10.85 8.26
N ASP A 9 -18.37 -12.18 8.23
CA ASP A 9 -17.69 -13.06 9.19
C ASP A 9 -16.16 -12.89 9.15
N VAL A 10 -15.58 -12.73 7.96
CA VAL A 10 -14.14 -12.45 7.80
C VAL A 10 -13.78 -11.09 8.36
N TYR A 11 -14.58 -10.05 8.06
CA TYR A 11 -14.35 -8.70 8.57
C TYR A 11 -14.47 -8.63 10.10
N GLU A 12 -15.45 -9.33 10.67
CA GLU A 12 -15.65 -9.41 12.12
C GLU A 12 -14.55 -10.19 12.85
N ALA A 13 -13.95 -11.18 12.18
CA ALA A 13 -12.84 -11.97 12.71
C ALA A 13 -11.49 -11.23 12.75
N LEU A 14 -11.39 -10.02 12.18
CA LEU A 14 -10.18 -9.21 12.26
C LEU A 14 -9.87 -8.86 13.72
N ASN A 15 -8.72 -9.34 14.20
CA ASN A 15 -8.21 -9.12 15.55
C ASN A 15 -7.56 -7.72 15.70
N VAL A 16 -8.31 -6.69 15.34
CA VAL A 16 -7.94 -5.27 15.50
C VAL A 16 -9.19 -4.47 15.91
N PRO A 17 -9.04 -3.34 16.61
CA PRO A 17 -10.17 -2.48 17.00
C PRO A 17 -11.03 -2.11 15.79
N GLU A 18 -12.35 -2.09 15.95
CA GLU A 18 -13.31 -1.87 14.85
C GLU A 18 -13.01 -0.59 14.06
N GLY A 19 -12.69 0.51 14.74
CA GLY A 19 -12.36 1.79 14.12
C GLY A 19 -11.05 1.81 13.33
N GLU A 20 -10.23 0.76 13.43
CA GLU A 20 -8.94 0.64 12.73
C GLU A 20 -8.96 -0.41 11.61
N ARG A 21 -10.00 -1.25 11.55
CA ARG A 21 -10.08 -2.39 10.61
C ARG A 21 -9.89 -2.00 9.17
N GLU A 22 -10.62 -0.97 8.72
CA GLU A 22 -10.56 -0.53 7.33
C GLU A 22 -9.14 -0.07 6.95
N ASP A 23 -8.52 0.74 7.80
CA ASP A 23 -7.16 1.23 7.59
C ASP A 23 -6.13 0.09 7.59
N VAL A 24 -6.27 -0.87 8.50
CA VAL A 24 -5.42 -2.06 8.53
C VAL A 24 -5.56 -2.86 7.23
N VAL A 25 -6.78 -3.21 6.82
CA VAL A 25 -7.03 -3.95 5.58
C VAL A 25 -6.45 -3.21 4.39
N ARG A 26 -6.65 -1.89 4.31
CA ARG A 26 -6.15 -1.07 3.20
C ARG A 26 -4.62 -1.05 3.14
N ARG A 27 -3.95 -0.97 4.29
CA ARG A 27 -2.48 -1.02 4.39
C ARG A 27 -1.93 -2.40 4.05
N GLU A 28 -2.53 -3.47 4.57
CA GLU A 28 -2.13 -4.84 4.24
C GLU A 28 -2.27 -5.12 2.73
N LEU A 29 -3.39 -4.70 2.14
CA LEU A 29 -3.63 -4.87 0.71
C LEU A 29 -2.64 -4.05 -0.13
N ALA A 30 -2.39 -2.79 0.25
CA ALA A 30 -1.41 -1.95 -0.42
C ALA A 30 0.00 -2.56 -0.41
N VAL A 31 0.44 -3.06 0.74
CA VAL A 31 1.74 -3.69 0.89
C VAL A 31 1.83 -4.97 0.05
N ALA A 32 0.81 -5.83 0.12
CA ALA A 32 0.77 -7.07 -0.65
C ALA A 32 0.83 -6.79 -2.17
N LEU A 33 -0.02 -5.89 -2.66
CA LEU A 33 -0.06 -5.57 -4.09
C LEU A 33 1.23 -4.90 -4.60
N TYR A 34 1.90 -4.09 -3.78
CA TYR A 34 3.22 -3.55 -4.13
C TYR A 34 4.29 -4.65 -4.19
N ARG A 35 4.33 -5.51 -3.16
CA ARG A 35 5.32 -6.60 -3.08
C ARG A 35 5.25 -7.53 -4.29
N GLU A 36 4.03 -7.85 -4.75
CA GLU A 36 3.79 -8.68 -5.94
C GLU A 36 3.97 -7.91 -7.27
N GLY A 37 4.34 -6.63 -7.24
CA GLY A 37 4.51 -5.79 -8.44
C GLY A 37 3.20 -5.47 -9.18
N ILE A 38 2.04 -5.69 -8.56
CA ILE A 38 0.72 -5.42 -9.15
C ILE A 38 0.39 -3.93 -9.10
N LEU A 39 0.82 -3.24 -8.03
CA LEU A 39 0.71 -1.79 -7.91
C LEU A 39 2.10 -1.15 -7.86
N SER A 40 2.24 0.01 -8.52
CA SER A 40 3.39 0.89 -8.30
C SER A 40 3.40 1.42 -6.87
N VAL A 41 4.57 1.84 -6.37
CA VAL A 41 4.69 2.45 -5.04
C VAL A 41 3.74 3.65 -4.87
N GLY A 42 3.52 4.44 -5.93
CA GLY A 42 2.61 5.58 -5.93
C GLY A 42 1.16 5.16 -5.68
N LYS A 43 0.68 4.12 -6.38
CA LYS A 43 -0.69 3.62 -6.24
C LYS A 43 -0.91 2.80 -4.97
N ALA A 44 0.07 2.02 -4.55
CA ALA A 44 0.04 1.34 -3.26
C ALA A 44 0.01 2.35 -2.10
N ARG A 45 0.77 3.44 -2.18
CA ARG A 45 0.71 4.53 -1.21
C ARG A 45 -0.65 5.21 -1.20
N GLU A 46 -1.19 5.55 -2.37
CA GLU A 46 -2.54 6.12 -2.51
C GLU A 46 -3.58 5.22 -1.85
N LEU A 47 -3.52 3.90 -2.14
CA LEU A 47 -4.36 2.91 -1.49
C LEU A 47 -4.15 2.92 0.02
N SER A 48 -2.92 2.90 0.54
CA SER A 48 -2.69 2.86 1.99
C SER A 48 -3.22 4.07 2.78
N GLY A 49 -3.49 5.20 2.11
CA GLY A 49 -3.84 6.48 2.75
C GLY A 49 -2.68 7.15 3.50
N LEU A 50 -1.47 6.61 3.42
CA LEU A 50 -0.30 7.10 4.14
C LEU A 50 0.48 8.17 3.36
N SER A 51 1.18 9.03 4.10
CA SER A 51 2.20 9.89 3.49
C SER A 51 3.34 9.06 2.90
N ARG A 52 4.15 9.66 2.00
CA ARG A 52 5.33 8.98 1.43
C ARG A 52 6.26 8.47 2.54
N ARG A 53 6.55 9.28 3.56
CA ARG A 53 7.46 8.87 4.63
C ARG A 53 6.91 7.69 5.43
N GLU A 54 5.61 7.69 5.72
CA GLU A 54 4.97 6.62 6.49
C GLU A 54 4.87 5.33 5.69
N PHE A 55 4.53 5.40 4.40
CA PHE A 55 4.45 4.21 3.56
C PHE A 55 5.83 3.55 3.38
N HIS A 56 6.88 4.34 3.16
CA HIS A 56 8.24 3.81 3.07
C HIS A 56 8.73 3.22 4.40
N ARG A 57 8.28 3.75 5.54
CA ARG A 57 8.56 3.15 6.85
C ARG A 57 7.83 1.82 6.99
N LEU A 58 6.54 1.78 6.66
CA LEU A 58 5.73 0.56 6.66
C LEU A 58 6.35 -0.55 5.81
N LEU A 59 6.82 -0.25 4.60
CA LEU A 59 7.53 -1.22 3.76
C LEU A 59 8.80 -1.75 4.44
N GLY A 60 9.55 -0.87 5.12
CA GLY A 60 10.74 -1.26 5.88
C GLY A 60 10.41 -2.14 7.09
N ASP A 61 9.39 -1.78 7.86
CA ASP A 61 8.93 -2.53 9.03
C ASP A 61 8.40 -3.93 8.65
N ARG A 62 7.98 -4.11 7.39
CA ARG A 62 7.49 -5.38 6.83
C ARG A 62 8.53 -6.13 5.99
N GLU A 63 9.77 -5.66 5.97
CA GLU A 63 10.88 -6.27 5.20
C GLU A 63 10.52 -6.49 3.73
N VAL A 64 9.75 -5.57 3.15
CA VAL A 64 9.37 -5.64 1.74
C VAL A 64 10.51 -5.09 0.91
N ASP A 65 11.09 -5.97 0.10
CA ASP A 65 12.11 -5.58 -0.87
C ASP A 65 11.58 -4.46 -1.74
N ARG A 66 12.34 -3.37 -1.78
CA ARG A 66 12.01 -2.23 -2.63
C ARG A 66 12.41 -2.60 -4.03
N HIS A 67 11.41 -2.87 -4.85
CA HIS A 67 11.58 -3.00 -6.29
C HIS A 67 11.82 -1.60 -6.85
N TYR A 68 13.03 -1.03 -6.69
CA TYR A 68 13.42 0.17 -7.42
C TYR A 68 13.55 -0.21 -8.89
N THR A 69 12.41 -0.28 -9.57
CA THR A 69 12.33 -0.69 -10.95
C THR A 69 12.76 0.47 -11.84
N ALA A 70 13.21 0.17 -13.06
CA ALA A 70 13.54 1.19 -14.05
C ALA A 70 12.36 2.16 -14.29
N ALA A 71 11.12 1.69 -14.15
CA ALA A 71 9.92 2.53 -14.24
C ALA A 71 9.79 3.55 -13.08
N GLU A 72 10.18 3.19 -11.85
CA GLU A 72 10.20 4.12 -10.71
C GLU A 72 11.32 5.16 -10.87
N LEU A 73 12.47 4.76 -11.42
CA LEU A 73 13.53 5.69 -11.81
C LEU A 73 13.05 6.66 -12.90
N ASP A 74 12.34 6.17 -13.91
CA ASP A 74 11.80 7.00 -14.99
C ASP A 74 10.75 8.00 -14.48
N GLU A 75 9.84 7.58 -13.58
CA GLU A 75 8.89 8.49 -12.91
C GLU A 75 9.60 9.56 -12.07
N ASP A 76 10.64 9.20 -11.30
CA ASP A 76 11.43 10.15 -10.51
C ASP A 76 12.21 11.13 -11.41
N LEU A 77 12.75 10.65 -12.55
CA LEU A 77 13.42 11.49 -13.54
C LEU A 77 12.47 12.46 -14.24
N GLU A 78 11.24 12.05 -14.56
CA GLU A 78 10.23 12.95 -15.11
C GLU A 78 9.83 14.02 -14.08
N TYR A 79 9.64 13.63 -12.82
CA TYR A 79 9.32 14.57 -11.75
C TYR A 79 10.44 15.60 -11.51
N ALA A 80 11.71 15.18 -11.54
CA ALA A 80 12.86 16.08 -11.35
C ALA A 80 13.11 17.07 -12.51
N ARG A 81 12.55 16.79 -13.69
CA ARG A 81 12.65 17.67 -14.89
C ARG A 81 11.54 18.71 -14.98
N ARG A 82 10.58 18.68 -14.05
CA ARG A 82 9.41 19.56 -14.00
C ARG A 82 9.60 20.71 -13.02
#